data_AF-A0A1M7E9X0-F1
#
_entry.id   AF-A0A1M7E9X0-F1
#
_cell.length_a   1.000
_cell.length_b   1.000
_cell.length_c   1.000
_cell.angle_alpha   90.00
_cell.angle_beta   90.00
_cell.angle_gamma   90.00
#
_symmetry.space_group_name_H-M   'P 1'
#
loop_
_entity.id
_entity.type
_entity.pdbx_description
1 polymer ?
#
loop_
_entity_poly.entity_id
_entity_poly.type
_entity_poly.pdbx_seq_one_letter_code
_entity_poly.pdbx_strand_id
1 'polypeptide(L)' 'MKTTEVNESIVGRKCIGIVFGELVQGVITDIEENECSVTVYFDHKPVNWGGYVFTNSSNWARKRDQFGSLRHMTLTD' A
#
# COMPACT_ATOMS: atom_id res chain seq x y z
N MET A 1 -6.49 -2.29 -5.14
CA MET A 1 -6.31 -3.74 -5.07
C MET A 1 -7.31 -4.32 -4.07
N LYS A 2 -7.69 -5.57 -4.26
CA LYS A 2 -8.44 -6.41 -3.31
C LYS A 2 -7.46 -7.26 -2.50
N THR A 3 -7.87 -7.73 -1.33
CA THR A 3 -7.04 -8.60 -0.50
C THR A 3 -6.66 -9.91 -1.21
N THR A 4 -7.52 -10.42 -2.10
CA THR A 4 -7.27 -11.65 -2.87
C THR A 4 -6.21 -11.48 -3.97
N GLU A 5 -5.83 -10.26 -4.30
CA GLU A 5 -4.81 -9.95 -5.32
C GLU A 5 -3.42 -9.79 -4.69
N VAL A 6 -3.34 -9.70 -3.36
CA VAL A 6 -2.09 -9.52 -2.64
C VAL A 6 -1.46 -10.87 -2.34
N ASN A 7 -0.22 -11.04 -2.79
CA ASN A 7 0.62 -12.21 -2.54
C ASN A 7 2.08 -11.84 -2.81
N GLU A 8 3.03 -12.68 -2.39
CA GLU A 8 4.47 -12.43 -2.50
C GLU A 8 4.97 -12.03 -3.91
N SER A 9 4.27 -12.41 -5.00
CA SER A 9 4.70 -12.04 -6.36
C SER A 9 4.62 -10.54 -6.66
N ILE A 10 3.93 -9.75 -5.82
CA ILE A 10 3.84 -8.29 -6.00
C ILE A 10 4.96 -7.53 -5.29
N VAL A 11 5.73 -8.18 -4.42
CA VAL A 11 6.91 -7.56 -3.78
C VAL A 11 7.94 -7.20 -4.85
N GLY A 12 8.48 -5.98 -4.75
CA GLY A 12 9.38 -5.39 -5.75
C GLY A 12 8.67 -4.76 -6.96
N ARG A 13 7.35 -4.91 -7.10
CA ARG A 13 6.61 -4.25 -8.19
C ARG A 13 6.35 -2.78 -7.87
N LYS A 14 6.31 -1.95 -8.92
CA LYS A 14 5.88 -0.57 -8.80
C LYS A 14 4.38 -0.50 -8.51
N CYS A 15 3.99 0.50 -7.75
CA CYS A 15 2.61 0.76 -7.39
C CYS A 15 2.32 2.25 -7.32
N ILE A 16 1.04 2.60 -7.38
CA ILE A 16 0.52 3.87 -6.86
C ILE A 16 -0.23 3.54 -5.57
N GLY A 17 0.24 4.09 -4.46
CA GLY A 17 -0.41 3.99 -3.14
C GLY A 17 -1.05 5.31 -2.73
N ILE A 18 -1.85 5.29 -1.66
CA ILE A 18 -2.40 6.52 -1.07
C ILE A 18 -1.72 6.81 0.27
N VAL A 19 -1.16 8.02 0.41
CA VAL A 19 -0.41 8.49 1.58
C VAL A 19 -0.95 9.86 1.98
N PHE A 20 -1.49 9.99 3.19
CA PHE A 20 -2.13 11.23 3.70
C PHE A 20 -3.16 11.89 2.74
N GLY A 21 -3.83 11.09 1.90
CA GLY A 21 -4.80 11.57 0.91
C GLY A 21 -4.22 11.88 -0.47
N GLU A 22 -2.90 11.77 -0.65
CA GLU A 22 -2.22 11.94 -1.94
C GLU A 22 -1.92 10.59 -2.59
N LEU A 23 -2.00 10.54 -3.92
CA LEU A 23 -1.57 9.37 -4.70
C LEU A 23 -0.08 9.47 -5.00
N VAL A 24 0.68 8.45 -4.61
CA VAL A 24 2.15 8.48 -4.67
C VAL A 24 2.67 7.22 -5.35
N GLN A 25 3.61 7.40 -6.27
CA GLN A 25 4.34 6.30 -6.88
C GLN A 25 5.34 5.72 -5.88
N GLY A 26 5.36 4.39 -5.81
CA GLY A 26 6.25 3.64 -4.95
C GLY A 26 6.59 2.26 -5.49
N VAL A 27 7.30 1.51 -4.65
CA VAL A 27 7.67 0.11 -4.88
C VAL A 27 7.25 -0.67 -3.65
N ILE A 28 6.53 -1.77 -3.86
CA ILE A 28 6.09 -2.65 -2.78
C ILE A 28 7.33 -3.31 -2.17
N THR A 29 7.49 -3.20 -0.86
CA THR A 29 8.64 -3.72 -0.14
C THR A 29 8.32 -4.93 0.71
N ASP A 30 7.09 -5.02 1.22
CA ASP A 30 6.68 -6.12 2.09
C ASP A 30 5.15 -6.27 2.13
N ILE A 31 4.69 -7.41 2.63
CA ILE A 31 3.29 -7.75 2.83
C ILE A 31 3.13 -8.37 4.22
N GLU A 32 2.15 -7.88 4.97
CA GLU A 32 1.70 -8.53 6.20
C GLU A 32 0.27 -9.03 6.02
N GLU A 33 0.04 -10.31 6.29
CA GLU A 33 -1.28 -10.92 6.25
C GLU A 33 -1.57 -11.62 7.59
N ASN A 34 -2.74 -11.32 8.16
CA ASN A 34 -3.27 -12.02 9.33
C ASN A 34 -4.69 -12.51 9.05
N GLU A 35 -5.35 -13.13 10.02
CA GLU A 35 -6.70 -13.70 9.83
C GLU A 35 -7.75 -12.67 9.37
N CYS A 36 -7.58 -11.39 9.73
CA CYS A 36 -8.58 -10.35 9.54
C CYS A 36 -8.24 -9.36 8.43
N SER A 37 -6.97 -9.14 8.11
CA SER A 37 -6.53 -8.08 7.20
C SER A 37 -5.28 -8.44 6.40
N VAL A 38 -5.09 -7.67 5.32
CA VAL A 38 -3.86 -7.63 4.54
C VAL A 38 -3.34 -6.20 4.55
N THR A 39 -2.03 -6.04 4.75
CA THR A 39 -1.30 -4.78 4.70
C THR A 39 -0.18 -4.91 3.66
N VAL A 40 -0.05 -3.92 2.79
CA VAL A 40 1.00 -3.83 1.78
C VAL A 40 1.86 -2.62 2.13
N TYR A 41 3.15 -2.86 2.36
CA TYR A 41 4.15 -1.83 2.61
C TYR A 41 4.82 -1.44 1.31
N PHE A 42 5.12 -0.15 1.17
CA PHE A 42 5.79 0.36 -0.01
C PHE A 42 6.64 1.59 0.32
N ASP A 43 7.80 1.64 -0.32
CA ASP A 43 8.65 2.83 -0.35
C ASP A 43 8.16 3.75 -1.47
N HIS A 44 8.18 5.06 -1.23
CA HIS A 44 7.67 6.03 -2.18
C HIS A 44 8.50 7.32 -2.17
N LYS A 45 8.28 8.17 -3.18
CA LYS A 45 8.90 9.50 -3.23
C LYS A 45 8.54 10.31 -1.96
N PRO A 46 9.46 11.15 -1.43
CA PRO A 46 9.21 11.93 -0.22
C PRO A 46 7.87 12.67 -0.24
N VAL A 47 7.05 12.45 0.79
CA VAL A 47 5.81 13.18 1.07
C VAL A 47 6.01 14.03 2.31
N ASN A 48 5.70 15.33 2.20
CA ASN A 48 5.73 16.24 3.33
C ASN A 48 4.36 16.28 4.01
N TRP A 49 4.32 15.97 5.30
CA TRP A 49 3.10 16.07 6.08
C TRP A 49 3.38 16.61 7.48
N GLY A 50 2.77 17.75 7.81
CA GLY A 50 2.92 18.37 9.14
C GLY A 50 4.36 18.73 9.52
N GLY A 51 5.23 19.02 8.55
CA GLY A 51 6.65 19.31 8.76
C GLY A 51 7.58 18.08 8.80
N TYR A 52 7.03 16.87 8.63
CA TYR A 52 7.79 15.63 8.55
C TYR A 52 7.84 15.11 7.11
N VAL A 53 8.94 14.43 6.78
CA VAL A 53 9.13 13.78 5.49
C VAL A 53 8.95 12.27 5.65
N PHE A 54 8.03 11.71 4.87
CA PHE A 54 7.77 10.27 4.82
C PHE A 54 8.25 9.71 3.48
N THR A 55 8.99 8.61 3.52
CA THR A 55 9.48 7.90 2.32
C THR A 55 8.97 6.47 2.23
N ASN A 56 8.17 6.04 3.21
CA ASN A 56 7.52 4.75 3.24
C ASN A 56 6.14 4.89 3.87
N SER A 57 5.25 3.95 3.52
CA SER A 57 3.89 3.90 4.01
C SER A 57 3.32 2.51 3.81
N SER A 58 2.10 2.29 4.30
CA SER A 58 1.35 1.08 4.04
C SER A 58 -0.11 1.37 3.68
N ASN A 59 -0.65 0.51 2.82
CA ASN A 59 -2.07 0.47 2.52
C ASN A 59 -2.63 -0.89 2.92
N TRP A 60 -3.81 -0.91 3.53
CA TRP A 60 -4.37 -2.13 4.13
C TRP A 60 -5.84 -2.31 3.77
N ALA A 61 -6.35 -3.53 3.89
CA ALA A 61 -7.78 -3.81 3.84
C ALA A 61 -8.18 -5.00 4.72
N ARG A 62 -9.40 -4.95 5.27
CA ARG A 62 -10.04 -6.08 5.94
C ARG A 62 -10.48 -7.12 4.92
N LYS A 63 -10.21 -8.39 5.20
CA LYS A 63 -10.61 -9.51 4.33
C LYS A 63 -12.14 -9.61 4.19
N ARG A 64 -12.88 -9.37 5.27
CA ARG A 64 -14.34 -9.56 5.34
C ARG A 64 -15.14 -8.71 4.35
N ASP A 65 -14.76 -7.46 4.17
CA ASP A 65 -15.55 -6.49 3.37
C ASP A 65 -14.67 -5.54 2.54
N GLN A 66 -13.36 -5.81 2.45
CA GLN A 66 -12.40 -5.05 1.66
C GLN A 66 -12.25 -3.60 2.09
N PHE A 67 -12.74 -3.24 3.29
CA PHE A 67 -12.59 -1.88 3.81
C PHE A 67 -11.14 -1.59 4.18
N GLY A 68 -10.64 -0.44 3.74
CA GLY A 68 -9.32 0.08 4.03
C GLY A 68 -8.75 0.85 2.84
N SER A 69 -7.51 1.31 2.97
CA SER A 69 -6.84 2.13 1.96
C SER A 69 -6.32 1.33 0.76
N LEU A 70 -6.14 0.00 0.88
CA LEU A 70 -5.66 -0.88 -0.20
C LEU A 70 -6.54 -0.82 -1.47
N ARG A 71 -7.83 -0.53 -1.32
CA ARG A 71 -8.75 -0.36 -2.45
C ARG A 71 -8.33 0.77 -3.42
N HIS A 72 -7.56 1.75 -2.93
CA HIS A 72 -7.03 2.86 -3.71
C HIS A 72 -5.67 2.57 -4.35
N MET A 73 -5.02 1.46 -3.96
CA MET A 73 -3.71 1.09 -4.46
C MET A 73 -3.82 0.39 -5.83
N THR A 74 -2.92 0.70 -6.76
CA THR A 74 -2.83 0.04 -8.07
C THR A 74 -1.40 -0.39 -8.34
N LEU A 75 -1.23 -1.55 -9.00
CA LEU A 75 0.07 -1.95 -9.54
C LEU A 75 0.32 -1.22 -10.86
N THR A 76 1.57 -0.89 -11.12
CA THR A 76 2.01 -0.24 -12.36
C THR A 76 3.16 -1.03 -12.97
N ASP A 77 3.28 -0.98 -14.30
CA ASP A 77 4.37 -1.62 -15.05
C ASP A 77 5.74 -0.91 -14.85
#